data_AF-A0A0G4FPW1-F1
#
_entry.id   AF-A0A0G4FPW1-F1
#
_cell.length_a   1.000
_cell.length_b   1.000
_cell.length_c   1.000
_cell.angle_alpha   90.00
_cell.angle_beta   90.00
_cell.angle_gamma   90.00
#
_symmetry.space_group_name_H-M   'P 1'
#
loop_
_entity.id
_entity.type
_entity.pdbx_description
1 polymer ?
#
loop_
_entity_poly.entity_id
_entity_poly.type
_entity_poly.pdbx_seq_one_letter_code
_entity_poly.pdbx_strand_id
1 'polypeptide(L)'
;MSAQWMAAHLATKADFHTMPLALRQYSTFGHLLNYKGTSLALTKVDEADDGGEGKKESERVDGEEGEGDGGVTRQRYTIGSGQREWRFETVPKSGLPARHPYRRTYDPHNPPIGCRDVLFPSFTAFIRRMALLEWYNQGGVGEKEVFEAREGDGFERYRSLLTGPIDDHKTVDCIWEPNDERERFIILKGMKEGDAVVAYLWVDSDRITLYTTEAELEGHTRLSDRFPIAMSLARTLLKEHGFQCIEVTDSNQSDTVCVLVLRPAPS
;
A
#
# COMPACT_ATOMS: atom_id res chain seq x y z
N MET A 1 -2.69 -2.46 26.75
CA MET A 1 -2.05 -3.71 26.28
C MET A 1 -2.25 -4.77 27.37
N SER A 2 -3.05 -5.81 27.14
CA SER A 2 -3.23 -6.85 28.17
C SER A 2 -2.02 -7.80 28.17
N ALA A 3 -1.56 -8.17 29.36
CA ALA A 3 -0.48 -9.14 29.50
C ALA A 3 -0.84 -10.50 28.85
N GLN A 4 -2.12 -10.85 28.83
CA GLN A 4 -2.63 -12.08 28.23
C GLN A 4 -2.48 -12.11 26.70
N TRP A 5 -2.72 -10.99 25.99
CA TRP A 5 -2.55 -10.97 24.53
C TRP A 5 -1.08 -11.14 24.15
N MET A 6 -0.19 -10.41 24.84
CA MET A 6 1.27 -10.53 24.66
C MET A 6 1.73 -11.98 24.87
N ALA A 7 1.30 -12.63 25.96
CA ALA A 7 1.67 -14.01 26.24
C ALA A 7 1.19 -15.03 25.19
N ALA A 8 0.07 -14.74 24.50
CA ALA A 8 -0.51 -15.64 23.51
C ALA A 8 0.08 -15.48 22.09
N HIS A 9 0.66 -14.32 21.75
CA HIS A 9 1.09 -14.00 20.38
C HIS A 9 2.56 -13.60 20.27
N LEU A 10 3.21 -13.32 21.39
CA LEU A 10 4.63 -12.99 21.51
C LEU A 10 5.20 -13.91 22.60
N ALA A 11 5.62 -15.10 22.19
CA ALA A 11 6.05 -16.18 23.09
C ALA A 11 7.06 -15.69 24.15
N THR A 12 7.90 -14.72 23.79
CA THR A 12 8.83 -14.08 24.72
C THR A 12 8.90 -12.56 24.56
N LYS A 13 9.35 -11.88 25.63
CA LYS A 13 9.75 -10.46 25.56
C LYS A 13 10.87 -10.24 24.51
N ALA A 14 11.73 -11.23 24.32
CA ALA A 14 12.80 -11.17 23.33
C ALA A 14 12.21 -11.09 21.92
N ASP A 15 11.18 -11.88 21.59
CA ASP A 15 10.51 -11.83 20.28
C ASP A 15 10.02 -10.42 19.96
N PHE A 16 9.37 -9.75 20.91
CA PHE A 16 8.93 -8.38 20.73
C PHE A 16 10.11 -7.45 20.40
N HIS A 17 11.24 -7.56 21.11
CA HIS A 17 12.40 -6.71 20.87
C HIS A 17 13.15 -7.01 19.57
N THR A 18 13.02 -8.23 19.03
CA THR A 18 13.58 -8.60 17.71
C THR A 18 12.77 -8.05 16.54
N MET A 19 11.54 -7.59 16.77
CA MET A 19 10.71 -7.01 15.71
C MET A 19 11.20 -5.61 15.30
N PRO A 20 11.12 -5.28 14.00
CA PRO A 20 11.25 -3.90 13.56
C PRO A 20 10.30 -2.97 14.31
N LEU A 21 10.70 -1.72 14.50
CA LEU A 21 9.95 -0.76 15.31
C LEU A 21 8.52 -0.58 14.82
N ALA A 22 8.31 -0.49 13.51
CA ALA A 22 6.99 -0.31 12.92
C ALA A 22 6.04 -1.49 13.22
N LEU A 23 6.55 -2.73 13.19
CA LEU A 23 5.78 -3.92 13.54
C LEU A 23 5.46 -3.95 15.04
N ARG A 24 6.42 -3.56 15.90
CA ARG A 24 6.16 -3.41 17.35
C ARG A 24 5.07 -2.40 17.62
N GLN A 25 5.13 -1.24 16.98
CA GLN A 25 4.12 -0.19 17.14
C GLN A 25 2.75 -0.73 16.75
N TYR A 26 2.64 -1.37 15.58
CA TYR A 26 1.38 -1.96 15.14
C TYR A 26 0.88 -3.05 16.07
N SER A 27 1.73 -3.95 16.57
CA SER A 27 1.29 -5.01 17.48
C SER A 27 0.67 -4.47 18.78
N THR A 28 1.05 -3.25 19.20
CA THR A 28 0.45 -2.62 20.39
C THR A 28 -1.03 -2.25 20.26
N PHE A 29 -1.53 -2.04 19.03
CA PHE A 29 -2.91 -1.61 18.79
C PHE A 29 -3.66 -2.44 17.74
N GLY A 30 -2.98 -3.24 16.92
CA GLY A 30 -3.61 -4.02 15.84
C GLY A 30 -4.70 -4.97 16.34
N HIS A 31 -4.53 -5.54 17.53
CA HIS A 31 -5.55 -6.39 18.17
C HIS A 31 -6.83 -5.64 18.58
N LEU A 32 -6.76 -4.32 18.72
CA LEU A 32 -7.93 -3.46 18.98
C LEU A 32 -8.72 -3.17 17.68
N LEU A 33 -8.10 -3.41 16.53
CA LEU A 33 -8.72 -3.21 15.23
C LEU A 33 -9.43 -4.49 14.79
N ASN A 34 -10.60 -4.31 14.18
CA ASN A 34 -11.39 -5.40 13.63
C ASN A 34 -11.86 -5.02 12.23
N TYR A 35 -11.89 -6.01 11.33
CA TYR A 35 -12.38 -5.86 9.97
C TYR A 35 -13.42 -6.95 9.68
N LYS A 36 -14.70 -6.55 9.58
CA LYS A 36 -15.86 -7.46 9.47
C LYS A 36 -15.82 -8.62 10.48
N GLY A 37 -15.52 -8.30 11.74
CA GLY A 37 -15.46 -9.27 12.84
C GLY A 37 -14.15 -10.07 12.93
N THR A 38 -13.20 -9.87 12.01
CA THR A 38 -11.87 -10.47 12.09
C THR A 38 -10.90 -9.52 12.77
N SER A 39 -10.25 -9.98 13.84
CA SER A 39 -9.18 -9.22 14.52
C SER A 39 -8.00 -9.00 13.58
N LEU A 40 -7.42 -7.79 13.60
CA LEU A 40 -6.21 -7.47 12.84
C LEU A 40 -4.95 -7.57 13.72
N ALA A 41 -4.95 -8.52 14.64
CA ALA A 41 -3.79 -8.86 15.44
C ALA A 41 -2.64 -9.32 14.54
N LEU A 42 -1.45 -8.76 14.76
CA LEU A 42 -0.22 -9.24 14.17
C LEU A 42 0.21 -10.54 14.85
N THR A 43 0.45 -11.58 14.06
CA THR A 43 0.94 -12.88 14.54
C THR A 43 2.26 -13.19 13.87
N LYS A 44 3.29 -13.55 14.63
CA LYS A 44 4.55 -14.08 14.09
C LYS A 44 4.32 -15.54 13.70
N VAL A 45 4.74 -15.91 12.50
CA VAL A 45 4.69 -17.31 12.05
C VAL A 45 6.05 -17.91 12.30
N ASP A 46 6.11 -18.94 13.14
CA ASP A 46 7.35 -19.69 13.33
C ASP A 46 7.79 -20.24 11.98
N GLU A 47 9.10 -20.16 11.71
CA GLU A 47 9.69 -20.90 10.61
C GLU A 47 9.52 -22.37 10.94
N ALA A 48 8.40 -22.96 10.47
CA ALA A 48 8.31 -24.40 10.37
C ALA A 48 9.51 -24.79 9.54
N ASP A 49 10.43 -25.53 10.17
CA ASP A 49 11.64 -26.11 9.60
C ASP A 49 11.29 -26.60 8.18
N ASP A 50 11.62 -25.78 7.18
CA ASP A 50 11.40 -26.11 5.78
C ASP A 50 12.30 -27.32 5.57
N GLY A 51 11.73 -28.53 5.72
CA GLY A 51 12.38 -29.84 5.78
C GLY A 51 13.07 -30.23 4.47
N GLY A 52 13.92 -29.34 3.96
CA GLY A 52 14.84 -29.58 2.89
C GLY A 52 16.03 -30.33 3.45
N GLU A 53 15.93 -31.66 3.39
CA GLU A 53 17.06 -32.58 3.36
C GLU A 53 18.04 -32.15 2.25
N GLY A 54 18.93 -31.22 2.58
CA GLY A 54 19.95 -30.69 1.69
C GLY A 54 21.28 -30.70 2.41
N LYS A 55 21.75 -31.88 2.78
CA LYS A 55 23.08 -32.12 3.35
C LYS A 55 24.15 -31.64 2.37
N LYS A 56 24.57 -30.39 2.48
CA LYS A 56 25.81 -29.89 1.87
C LYS A 56 26.80 -29.63 3.00
N GLU A 57 27.66 -30.62 3.22
CA GLU A 57 28.96 -30.41 3.86
C GLU A 57 29.67 -29.31 3.08
N SER A 58 29.88 -28.15 3.71
CA SER A 58 30.81 -27.15 3.21
C SER A 58 31.90 -26.96 4.25
N GLU A 59 33.12 -27.14 3.76
CA GLU A 59 34.38 -26.99 4.46
C GLU A 59 34.49 -25.60 5.09
N ARG A 60 35.15 -25.57 6.25
CA ARG A 60 35.48 -24.37 7.00
C ARG A 60 36.46 -23.53 6.18
N VAL A 61 36.01 -22.37 5.71
CA VAL A 61 36.89 -21.28 5.28
C VAL A 61 36.90 -20.26 6.41
N ASP A 62 38.08 -20.09 6.99
CA ASP A 62 38.34 -19.19 8.10
C ASP A 62 38.33 -17.72 7.64
N GLY A 63 37.52 -16.91 8.34
CA GLY A 63 37.95 -15.59 8.82
C GLY A 63 37.97 -14.43 7.83
N GLU A 64 36.79 -13.92 7.46
CA GLU A 64 36.63 -12.48 7.27
C GLU A 64 35.51 -12.00 8.22
N GLU A 65 35.87 -11.10 9.13
CA GLU A 65 34.94 -10.38 10.00
C GLU A 65 34.08 -9.47 9.12
N GLY A 66 33.06 -10.07 8.51
CA GLY A 66 32.06 -9.37 7.72
C GLY A 66 31.37 -8.35 8.61
N GLU A 67 31.60 -7.09 8.29
CA GLU A 67 30.85 -5.93 8.76
C GLU A 67 29.36 -6.29 8.70
N GLY A 68 28.81 -6.67 9.87
CA GLY A 68 27.45 -7.19 9.96
C GLY A 68 26.51 -6.11 9.50
N ASP A 69 26.06 -6.20 8.24
CA ASP A 69 24.96 -5.43 7.68
C ASP A 69 23.84 -5.59 8.70
N GLY A 70 23.61 -4.57 9.54
CA GLY A 70 22.70 -4.58 10.70
C GLY A 70 21.24 -4.68 10.28
N GLY A 71 20.98 -5.64 9.39
CA GLY A 71 19.78 -5.84 8.63
C GLY A 71 18.81 -6.71 9.38
N VAL A 72 17.54 -6.42 9.13
CA VAL A 72 16.42 -7.21 9.64
C VAL A 72 16.53 -8.62 9.06
N THR A 73 16.43 -9.65 9.91
CA THR A 73 16.31 -11.02 9.43
C THR A 73 14.97 -11.21 8.72
N ARG A 74 14.92 -12.09 7.72
CA ARG A 74 13.64 -12.51 7.14
C ARG A 74 12.80 -13.13 8.25
N GLN A 75 11.58 -12.64 8.41
CA GLN A 75 10.62 -13.11 9.41
C GLN A 75 9.22 -13.05 8.80
N ARG A 76 8.45 -14.12 8.97
CA ARG A 76 7.09 -14.24 8.44
C ARG A 76 6.04 -13.85 9.48
N TYR A 77 4.99 -13.18 9.02
CA TYR A 77 3.92 -12.66 9.84
C TYR A 77 2.57 -12.86 9.16
N THR A 78 1.52 -12.86 9.96
CA THR A 78 0.14 -12.74 9.49
C THR A 78 -0.60 -11.60 10.17
N ILE A 79 -1.55 -11.01 9.45
CA ILE A 79 -2.60 -10.12 9.98
C ILE A 79 -3.96 -10.65 9.53
N GLY A 80 -4.92 -10.73 10.44
CA GLY A 80 -6.25 -11.29 10.15
C GLY A 80 -6.29 -12.81 10.29
N SER A 81 -7.36 -13.42 9.78
CA SER A 81 -7.54 -14.86 9.79
C SER A 81 -8.47 -15.33 8.65
N GLY A 82 -8.42 -16.62 8.34
CA GLY A 82 -9.27 -17.25 7.32
C GLY A 82 -9.05 -16.66 5.93
N GLN A 83 -10.14 -16.34 5.22
CA GLN A 83 -10.09 -15.74 3.87
C GLN A 83 -9.49 -14.32 3.83
N ARG A 84 -9.28 -13.70 4.99
CA ARG A 84 -8.76 -12.33 5.15
C ARG A 84 -7.41 -12.32 5.86
N GLU A 85 -6.72 -13.45 5.84
CA GLU A 85 -5.37 -13.56 6.34
C GLU A 85 -4.39 -12.96 5.30
N TRP A 86 -3.64 -11.97 5.77
CA TRP A 86 -2.54 -11.36 5.04
C TRP A 86 -1.25 -11.96 5.52
N ARG A 87 -0.62 -12.79 4.69
CA ARG A 87 0.70 -13.37 4.95
C ARG A 87 1.76 -12.50 4.31
N PHE A 88 2.76 -12.12 5.08
CA PHE A 88 3.85 -11.29 4.59
C PHE A 88 5.14 -11.58 5.33
N GLU A 89 6.25 -11.09 4.79
CA GLU A 89 7.57 -11.25 5.39
C GLU A 89 8.37 -9.95 5.34
N THR A 90 9.25 -9.77 6.34
CA THR A 90 10.28 -8.74 6.29
C THR A 90 11.34 -9.13 5.27
N VAL A 91 11.74 -8.18 4.42
CA VAL A 91 12.79 -8.41 3.42
C VAL A 91 14.10 -7.82 3.93
N PRO A 92 15.15 -8.66 4.16
CA PRO A 92 16.46 -8.16 4.52
C PRO A 92 17.04 -7.30 3.40
N LYS A 93 17.90 -6.33 3.74
CA LYS A 93 18.59 -5.50 2.74
C LYS A 93 19.40 -6.34 1.75
N SER A 94 20.04 -7.41 2.23
CA SER A 94 20.76 -8.39 1.42
C SER A 94 19.85 -9.21 0.49
N GLY A 95 18.56 -9.34 0.82
CA GLY A 95 17.55 -10.01 -0.01
C GLY A 95 17.05 -9.17 -1.18
N LEU A 96 17.33 -7.85 -1.20
CA LEU A 96 17.00 -6.98 -2.32
C LEU A 96 18.11 -6.99 -3.38
N PRO A 97 17.76 -7.06 -4.69
CA PRO A 97 18.72 -6.87 -5.77
C PRO A 97 19.58 -5.60 -5.58
N ALA A 98 20.83 -5.62 -6.01
CA ALA A 98 21.78 -4.52 -5.77
C ALA A 98 21.30 -3.16 -6.31
N ARG A 99 20.50 -3.17 -7.38
CA ARG A 99 19.92 -1.97 -8.02
C ARG A 99 18.45 -1.74 -7.66
N HIS A 100 17.90 -2.51 -6.72
CA HIS A 100 16.50 -2.39 -6.33
C HIS A 100 16.24 -1.00 -5.70
N PRO A 101 15.16 -0.29 -6.07
CA PRO A 101 14.90 1.07 -5.60
C PRO A 101 14.82 1.16 -4.07
N TYR A 102 14.19 0.19 -3.39
CA TYR A 102 14.05 0.19 -1.93
C TYR A 102 15.36 -0.02 -1.18
N ARG A 103 16.42 -0.48 -1.84
CA ARG A 103 17.74 -0.64 -1.19
C ARG A 103 18.32 0.72 -0.78
N ARG A 104 18.02 1.78 -1.54
CA ARG A 104 18.48 3.16 -1.27
C ARG A 104 17.75 3.81 -0.10
N THR A 105 16.48 3.46 0.09
CA THR A 105 15.61 4.00 1.14
C THR A 105 15.38 2.98 2.25
N TYR A 106 16.26 1.99 2.37
CA TYR A 106 16.09 0.89 3.32
C TYR A 106 16.19 1.41 4.75
N ASP A 107 15.15 1.17 5.54
CA ASP A 107 15.11 1.48 6.98
C ASP A 107 14.93 0.17 7.78
N PRO A 108 15.93 -0.26 8.58
CA PRO A 108 15.79 -1.47 9.38
C PRO A 108 14.69 -1.36 10.46
N HIS A 109 14.25 -0.17 10.83
CA HIS A 109 13.14 0.02 11.76
C HIS A 109 11.76 -0.09 11.09
N ASN A 110 11.73 -0.01 9.77
CA ASN A 110 10.53 -0.08 8.95
C ASN A 110 10.83 -0.76 7.61
N PRO A 111 11.27 -2.04 7.65
CA PRO A 111 11.86 -2.71 6.50
C PRO A 111 10.83 -2.94 5.40
N PRO A 112 11.28 -3.12 4.15
CA PRO A 112 10.45 -3.58 3.06
C PRO A 112 9.72 -4.87 3.41
N ILE A 113 8.49 -4.99 2.92
CA ILE A 113 7.61 -6.12 3.18
C ILE A 113 7.27 -6.81 1.87
N GLY A 114 7.55 -8.11 1.79
CA GLY A 114 7.04 -8.96 0.71
C GLY A 114 5.71 -9.56 1.14
N CYS A 115 4.68 -9.41 0.31
CA CYS A 115 3.35 -9.96 0.57
C CYS A 115 2.78 -10.51 -0.74
N ARG A 116 2.77 -11.84 -0.87
CA ARG A 116 2.49 -12.53 -2.15
C ARG A 116 3.46 -12.02 -3.22
N ASP A 117 2.93 -11.56 -4.34
CA ASP A 117 3.68 -11.06 -5.50
C ASP A 117 3.90 -9.53 -5.43
N VAL A 118 3.75 -8.91 -4.26
CA VAL A 118 3.91 -7.45 -4.08
C VAL A 118 4.97 -7.14 -3.04
N LEU A 119 5.91 -6.28 -3.42
CA LEU A 119 6.94 -5.74 -2.57
C LEU A 119 6.61 -4.28 -2.18
N PHE A 120 6.48 -4.06 -0.88
CA PHE A 120 6.27 -2.75 -0.27
C PHE A 120 7.61 -2.17 0.22
N PRO A 121 7.82 -0.84 0.12
CA PRO A 121 9.06 -0.18 0.54
C PRO A 121 9.24 -0.21 2.05
N SER A 122 8.16 -0.41 2.80
CA SER A 122 8.16 -0.45 4.25
C SER A 122 6.91 -1.16 4.79
N PHE A 123 6.93 -1.55 6.05
CA PHE A 123 5.74 -2.04 6.74
C PHE A 123 4.66 -0.96 6.87
N THR A 124 5.04 0.30 7.08
CA THR A 124 4.06 1.41 7.08
C THR A 124 3.36 1.56 5.73
N ALA A 125 4.08 1.40 4.62
CA ALA A 125 3.49 1.40 3.27
C ALA A 125 2.47 0.26 3.09
N PHE A 126 2.83 -0.95 3.52
CA PHE A 126 1.95 -2.10 3.52
C PHE A 126 0.65 -1.85 4.30
N ILE A 127 0.75 -1.37 5.55
CA ILE A 127 -0.43 -1.06 6.39
C ILE A 127 -1.28 0.06 5.78
N ARG A 128 -0.67 1.10 5.19
CA ARG A 128 -1.43 2.16 4.49
C ARG A 128 -2.20 1.60 3.30
N ARG A 129 -1.56 0.77 2.47
CA ARG A 129 -2.22 0.13 1.31
C ARG A 129 -3.37 -0.76 1.75
N MET A 130 -3.20 -1.54 2.83
CA MET A 130 -4.29 -2.30 3.45
C MET A 130 -5.43 -1.38 3.93
N ALA A 131 -5.11 -0.28 4.61
CA ALA A 131 -6.11 0.65 5.11
C ALA A 131 -6.92 1.29 3.98
N LEU A 132 -6.28 1.62 2.85
CA LEU A 132 -6.96 2.18 1.68
C LEU A 132 -7.83 1.12 0.98
N LEU A 133 -7.27 -0.05 0.63
CA LEU A 133 -7.97 -1.03 -0.21
C LEU A 133 -8.90 -2.00 0.52
N GLU A 134 -8.74 -2.22 1.82
CA GLU A 134 -9.54 -3.25 2.51
C GLU A 134 -10.58 -2.65 3.42
N TRP A 135 -10.33 -1.47 4.00
CA TRP A 135 -11.27 -0.93 4.98
C TRP A 135 -12.50 -0.28 4.39
N TYR A 136 -12.49 0.12 3.12
CA TYR A 136 -13.72 0.62 2.51
C TYR A 136 -14.83 -0.42 2.44
N ASN A 137 -14.48 -1.70 2.38
CA ASN A 137 -15.44 -2.77 2.38
C ASN A 137 -16.16 -2.92 3.73
N GLN A 138 -15.77 -2.19 4.79
CA GLN A 138 -16.49 -2.17 6.06
C GLN A 138 -17.86 -1.50 5.92
N GLY A 139 -18.89 -2.10 6.52
CA GLY A 139 -20.21 -1.49 6.57
C GLY A 139 -20.14 -0.10 7.19
N GLY A 140 -20.63 0.91 6.48
CA GLY A 140 -20.63 2.31 6.92
C GLY A 140 -19.49 3.16 6.37
N VAL A 141 -18.44 2.58 5.80
CA VAL A 141 -17.41 3.32 5.05
C VAL A 141 -17.86 3.37 3.60
N GLY A 142 -18.58 4.44 3.24
CA GLY A 142 -19.10 4.63 1.89
C GLY A 142 -18.04 5.06 0.89
N GLU A 143 -16.90 4.36 0.83
CA GLU A 143 -15.94 4.63 -0.25
C GLU A 143 -16.56 4.27 -1.59
N LYS A 144 -16.28 5.11 -2.56
CA LYS A 144 -16.76 4.98 -3.91
C LYS A 144 -15.59 5.19 -4.85
N GLU A 145 -15.53 4.33 -5.85
CA GLU A 145 -14.80 4.64 -7.07
C GLU A 145 -15.54 5.78 -7.78
N VAL A 146 -14.85 6.91 -7.96
CA VAL A 146 -15.40 8.11 -8.59
C VAL A 146 -15.22 8.04 -10.11
N PHE A 147 -14.04 7.63 -10.56
CA PHE A 147 -13.74 7.38 -11.96
C PHE A 147 -12.57 6.41 -12.10
N GLU A 148 -12.56 5.68 -13.22
CA GLU A 148 -11.40 4.98 -13.79
C GLU A 148 -11.07 5.65 -15.13
N ALA A 149 -9.80 6.03 -15.30
CA ALA A 149 -9.27 6.51 -16.56
C ALA A 149 -8.17 5.54 -17.01
N ARG A 150 -8.30 4.99 -18.22
CA ARG A 150 -7.24 4.23 -18.86
C ARG A 150 -6.43 5.12 -19.77
N GLU A 151 -5.12 4.90 -19.78
CA GLU A 151 -4.26 5.62 -20.69
C GLU A 151 -4.45 5.15 -22.15
N GLY A 152 -4.41 6.10 -23.09
CA GLY A 152 -4.07 5.84 -24.48
C GLY A 152 -2.56 5.88 -24.70
N ASP A 153 -2.07 6.23 -25.89
CA ASP A 153 -0.64 6.25 -26.28
C ASP A 153 0.28 7.24 -25.50
N GLY A 154 -0.08 7.68 -24.29
CA GLY A 154 0.50 8.82 -23.55
C GLY A 154 1.64 8.53 -22.55
N PHE A 155 2.25 7.34 -22.60
CA PHE A 155 3.10 6.70 -21.57
C PHE A 155 4.01 7.60 -20.70
N GLU A 156 4.59 8.68 -21.25
CA GLU A 156 5.51 9.56 -20.51
C GLU A 156 4.85 10.33 -19.36
N ARG A 157 3.60 10.81 -19.53
CA ARG A 157 2.91 11.59 -18.48
C ARG A 157 2.48 10.69 -17.34
N TYR A 158 1.97 9.52 -17.70
CA TYR A 158 1.64 8.48 -16.75
C TYR A 158 2.85 8.03 -15.95
N ARG A 159 3.98 7.80 -16.63
CA ARG A 159 5.25 7.50 -15.98
C ARG A 159 5.69 8.59 -14.99
N SER A 160 5.47 9.87 -15.33
CA SER A 160 5.75 10.98 -14.40
C SER A 160 4.88 10.91 -13.14
N LEU A 161 3.59 10.59 -13.26
CA LEU A 161 2.70 10.44 -12.11
C LEU A 161 3.06 9.19 -11.28
N LEU A 162 3.43 8.10 -11.95
CA LEU A 162 3.74 6.81 -11.33
C LEU A 162 5.11 6.77 -10.63
N THR A 163 6.09 7.56 -11.11
CA THR A 163 7.48 7.47 -10.62
C THR A 163 8.10 8.79 -10.20
N GLY A 164 7.57 9.92 -10.66
CA GLY A 164 8.08 11.25 -10.31
C GLY A 164 7.85 11.62 -8.84
N PRO A 165 8.53 12.64 -8.32
CA PRO A 165 8.17 13.22 -7.03
C PRO A 165 6.75 13.81 -7.10
N ILE A 166 6.01 13.68 -6.00
CA ILE A 166 4.71 14.32 -5.83
C ILE A 166 4.79 15.10 -4.53
N ASP A 167 5.03 16.40 -4.66
CA ASP A 167 5.16 17.29 -3.53
C ASP A 167 3.81 17.43 -2.80
N ASP A 168 3.86 17.75 -1.52
CA ASP A 168 2.71 17.96 -0.63
C ASP A 168 1.77 16.75 -0.39
N HIS A 169 1.97 15.64 -1.09
CA HIS A 169 1.15 14.45 -0.97
C HIS A 169 1.91 13.30 -0.32
N LYS A 170 1.16 12.42 0.35
CA LYS A 170 1.72 11.15 0.83
C LYS A 170 1.51 10.11 -0.25
N THR A 171 2.58 9.43 -0.63
CA THR A 171 2.53 8.32 -1.58
C THR A 171 2.81 6.98 -0.91
N VAL A 172 2.27 5.92 -1.50
CA VAL A 172 2.64 4.54 -1.24
C VAL A 172 3.00 3.92 -2.58
N ASP A 173 4.28 3.71 -2.81
CA ASP A 173 4.79 3.11 -4.02
C ASP A 173 4.99 1.61 -3.75
N CYS A 174 4.41 0.71 -4.52
CA CYS A 174 4.66 -0.72 -4.45
C CYS A 174 5.10 -1.27 -5.81
N ILE A 175 5.78 -2.42 -5.78
CA ILE A 175 6.29 -3.10 -6.98
C ILE A 175 5.71 -4.51 -6.99
N TRP A 176 5.11 -4.90 -8.11
CA TRP A 176 4.74 -6.27 -8.39
C TRP A 176 5.95 -7.04 -8.88
N GLU A 177 6.19 -8.19 -8.27
CA GLU A 177 7.17 -9.16 -8.71
C GLU A 177 6.44 -10.27 -9.48
N PRO A 178 6.99 -10.82 -10.58
CA PRO A 178 8.35 -10.64 -11.08
C PRO A 178 8.49 -9.59 -12.21
N ASN A 179 7.42 -8.88 -12.57
CA ASN A 179 7.38 -7.99 -13.73
C ASN A 179 7.90 -6.57 -13.45
N ASP A 180 8.27 -6.25 -12.22
CA ASP A 180 8.69 -4.92 -11.78
C ASP A 180 7.63 -3.83 -12.09
N GLU A 181 6.36 -4.24 -12.22
CA GLU A 181 5.25 -3.31 -12.46
C GLU A 181 5.03 -2.47 -11.20
N ARG A 182 4.81 -1.17 -11.39
CA ARG A 182 4.67 -0.24 -10.27
C ARG A 182 3.21 0.06 -10.03
N GLU A 183 2.87 0.11 -8.75
CA GLU A 183 1.64 0.71 -8.26
C GLU A 183 1.99 1.89 -7.38
N ARG A 184 1.16 2.92 -7.43
CA ARG A 184 1.28 4.10 -6.58
C ARG A 184 -0.08 4.52 -6.08
N PHE A 185 -0.20 4.68 -4.77
CA PHE A 185 -1.33 5.33 -4.12
C PHE A 185 -0.92 6.76 -3.78
N ILE A 186 -1.72 7.74 -4.18
CA ILE A 186 -1.47 9.16 -3.92
C ILE A 186 -2.61 9.68 -3.05
N ILE A 187 -2.34 9.92 -1.78
CA ILE A 187 -3.36 10.32 -0.81
C ILE A 187 -3.56 11.83 -0.92
N LEU A 188 -4.71 12.23 -1.45
CA LEU A 188 -5.11 13.62 -1.69
C LEU A 188 -5.65 14.29 -0.43
N LYS A 189 -6.37 13.53 0.40
CA LYS A 189 -6.97 13.99 1.67
C LYS A 189 -7.23 12.80 2.60
N GLY A 190 -7.39 13.04 3.90
CA GLY A 190 -7.75 12.00 4.87
C GLY A 190 -6.63 11.59 5.82
N MET A 191 -5.54 12.35 5.88
CA MET A 191 -4.36 12.03 6.70
C MET A 191 -4.25 12.89 7.96
N LYS A 192 -5.09 13.92 8.11
CA LYS A 192 -5.07 14.81 9.27
C LYS A 192 -6.20 14.47 10.22
N GLU A 193 -5.95 14.69 11.51
CA GLU A 193 -7.00 14.61 12.53
C GLU A 193 -8.15 15.57 12.17
N GLY A 194 -9.38 15.06 12.19
CA GLY A 194 -10.58 15.82 11.80
C GLY A 194 -10.89 15.84 10.30
N ASP A 195 -10.07 15.23 9.44
CA ASP A 195 -10.48 15.00 8.05
C ASP A 195 -11.69 14.06 8.02
N ALA A 196 -12.83 14.56 7.52
CA ALA A 196 -14.06 13.79 7.37
C ALA A 196 -14.14 13.01 6.04
N VAL A 197 -13.23 13.30 5.11
CA VAL A 197 -13.17 12.74 3.77
C VAL A 197 -11.78 12.22 3.52
N VAL A 198 -11.70 10.98 3.05
CA VAL A 198 -10.50 10.40 2.45
C VAL A 198 -10.68 10.45 0.94
N ALA A 199 -9.66 10.90 0.23
CA ALA A 199 -9.61 10.83 -1.22
C ALA A 199 -8.19 10.44 -1.66
N TYR A 200 -8.07 9.50 -2.59
CA TYR A 200 -6.78 9.07 -3.11
C TYR A 200 -6.86 8.62 -4.56
N LEU A 201 -5.75 8.76 -5.28
CA LEU A 201 -5.56 8.15 -6.60
C LEU A 201 -4.85 6.81 -6.43
N TRP A 202 -5.33 5.79 -7.12
CA TRP A 202 -4.59 4.56 -7.40
C TRP A 202 -4.10 4.64 -8.84
N VAL A 203 -2.78 4.50 -9.03
CA VAL A 203 -2.11 4.55 -10.33
C VAL A 203 -1.33 3.25 -10.48
N ASP A 204 -1.61 2.46 -11.52
CA ASP A 204 -0.90 1.20 -11.81
C ASP A 204 -0.02 1.30 -13.07
N SER A 205 -0.13 0.40 -14.04
CA SER A 205 0.62 0.46 -15.31
C SER A 205 -0.17 1.12 -16.45
N ASP A 206 -1.50 1.10 -16.41
CA ASP A 206 -2.37 1.58 -17.49
C ASP A 206 -3.60 2.37 -17.00
N ARG A 207 -3.79 2.51 -15.69
CA ARG A 207 -5.00 3.08 -15.09
C ARG A 207 -4.71 4.12 -14.03
N ILE A 208 -5.62 5.08 -13.94
CA ILE A 208 -5.73 6.04 -12.85
C ILE A 208 -7.16 5.96 -12.32
N THR A 209 -7.31 5.59 -11.06
CA THR A 209 -8.61 5.44 -10.41
C THR A 209 -8.68 6.36 -9.19
N LEU A 210 -9.73 7.18 -9.11
CA LEU A 210 -10.00 8.01 -7.93
C LEU A 210 -10.99 7.31 -7.01
N TYR A 211 -10.59 7.16 -5.75
CA TYR A 211 -11.46 6.70 -4.66
C TYR A 211 -11.73 7.83 -3.68
N THR A 212 -12.93 7.85 -3.11
CA THR A 212 -13.29 8.81 -2.07
C THR A 212 -14.32 8.26 -1.11
N THR A 213 -14.27 8.68 0.16
CA THR A 213 -15.35 8.50 1.14
C THR A 213 -16.29 9.70 1.21
N GLU A 214 -16.13 10.68 0.31
CA GLU A 214 -17.02 11.82 0.19
C GLU A 214 -18.46 11.37 -0.08
N ALA A 215 -19.39 11.88 0.71
CA ALA A 215 -20.81 11.64 0.48
C ALA A 215 -21.20 12.28 -0.86
N GLU A 216 -21.90 11.50 -1.67
CA GLU A 216 -22.36 11.94 -2.97
C GLU A 216 -23.48 12.97 -2.81
N LEU A 217 -23.36 14.09 -3.52
CA LEU A 217 -24.44 15.08 -3.59
C LEU A 217 -25.52 14.62 -4.57
N GLU A 218 -26.71 14.34 -4.03
CA GLU A 218 -27.86 13.87 -4.80
C GLU A 218 -28.31 14.89 -5.85
N GLY A 219 -28.85 14.40 -6.97
CA GLY A 219 -29.42 15.24 -8.04
C GLY A 219 -28.41 15.79 -9.05
N HIS A 220 -27.12 15.49 -8.89
CA HIS A 220 -26.06 15.88 -9.81
C HIS A 220 -25.62 14.73 -10.72
N THR A 221 -25.37 15.03 -11.99
CA THR A 221 -24.87 14.04 -12.97
C THR A 221 -23.36 14.12 -13.17
N ARG A 222 -22.77 15.31 -13.05
CA ARG A 222 -21.33 15.55 -13.20
C ARG A 222 -20.56 15.09 -11.98
N LEU A 223 -19.39 14.49 -12.19
CA LEU A 223 -18.56 14.00 -11.08
C LEU A 223 -18.10 15.15 -10.19
N SER A 224 -17.72 16.29 -10.77
CA SER A 224 -17.33 17.46 -9.97
C SER A 224 -18.44 18.06 -9.13
N ASP A 225 -19.70 17.78 -9.48
CA ASP A 225 -20.85 18.27 -8.73
C ASP A 225 -21.27 17.22 -7.68
N ARG A 226 -21.10 15.92 -7.97
CA ARG A 226 -21.36 14.80 -7.04
C ARG A 226 -20.30 14.70 -5.93
N PHE A 227 -19.03 14.95 -6.26
CA PHE A 227 -17.86 14.79 -5.39
C PHE A 227 -16.92 16.01 -5.49
N PRO A 228 -17.39 17.21 -5.09
CA PRO A 228 -16.65 18.45 -5.32
C PRO A 228 -15.28 18.48 -4.66
N ILE A 229 -15.10 17.88 -3.48
CA ILE A 229 -13.82 17.89 -2.77
C ILE A 229 -12.83 16.97 -3.48
N ALA A 230 -13.18 15.70 -3.68
CA ALA A 230 -12.30 14.71 -4.28
C ALA A 230 -11.93 15.09 -5.71
N MET A 231 -12.90 15.54 -6.52
CA MET A 231 -12.64 15.95 -7.90
C MET A 231 -11.80 17.21 -8.00
N SER A 232 -11.98 18.19 -7.10
CA SER A 232 -11.14 19.40 -7.08
C SER A 232 -9.68 19.06 -6.81
N LEU A 233 -9.42 18.19 -5.83
CA LEU A 233 -8.06 17.75 -5.49
C LEU A 233 -7.43 16.92 -6.61
N ALA A 234 -8.16 15.94 -7.14
CA ALA A 234 -7.67 15.08 -8.21
C ALA A 234 -7.36 15.89 -9.48
N ARG A 235 -8.24 16.81 -9.88
CA ARG A 235 -8.01 17.70 -11.05
C ARG A 235 -6.79 18.58 -10.87
N THR A 236 -6.56 19.09 -9.67
CA THR A 236 -5.39 19.95 -9.39
C THR A 236 -4.10 19.18 -9.60
N LEU A 237 -3.97 18.02 -8.94
CA LEU A 237 -2.79 17.16 -9.07
C LEU A 237 -2.61 16.65 -10.52
N LEU A 238 -3.67 16.16 -11.15
CA LEU A 238 -3.59 15.65 -12.52
C LEU A 238 -3.16 16.74 -13.50
N LYS A 239 -3.62 17.98 -13.32
CA LYS A 239 -3.20 19.12 -14.15
C LYS A 239 -1.71 19.45 -13.99
N GLU A 240 -1.16 19.34 -12.79
CA GLU A 240 0.28 19.53 -12.53
C GLU A 240 1.15 18.51 -13.29
N HIS A 241 0.63 17.30 -13.46
CA HIS A 241 1.26 16.25 -14.27
C HIS A 241 0.81 16.26 -15.75
N GLY A 242 0.21 17.37 -16.22
CA GLY A 242 -0.11 17.60 -17.62
C GLY A 242 -1.35 16.88 -18.13
N PHE A 243 -2.21 16.36 -17.26
CA PHE A 243 -3.48 15.77 -17.65
C PHE A 243 -4.60 16.81 -17.64
N GLN A 244 -5.48 16.73 -18.63
CA GLN A 244 -6.74 17.47 -18.64
C GLN A 244 -7.89 16.52 -18.33
N CYS A 245 -8.61 16.78 -17.24
CA CYS A 245 -9.80 16.03 -16.86
C CYS A 245 -11.02 16.52 -17.67
N ILE A 246 -11.52 15.70 -18.58
CA ILE A 246 -12.76 15.96 -19.32
C ILE A 246 -13.82 14.97 -18.85
N GLU A 247 -14.90 15.47 -18.28
CA GLU A 247 -16.06 14.65 -17.91
C GLU A 247 -16.93 14.41 -19.14
N VAL A 248 -17.09 13.15 -19.51
CA VAL A 248 -18.00 12.74 -20.58
C VAL A 248 -19.18 12.02 -19.95
N THR A 249 -20.39 12.52 -20.20
CA THR A 249 -21.64 11.88 -19.79
C THR A 249 -22.06 10.91 -20.89
N ASP A 250 -22.04 9.60 -20.63
CA ASP A 250 -22.63 8.63 -21.56
C ASP A 250 -24.16 8.72 -21.46
N SER A 251 -24.81 9.13 -22.54
CA SER A 251 -26.27 9.27 -22.61
C SER A 251 -27.01 7.94 -22.80
N ASN A 252 -26.30 6.82 -23.02
CA ASN A 252 -26.90 5.56 -23.44
C ASN A 252 -27.00 4.47 -22.35
N GLN A 253 -26.57 4.73 -21.11
CA GLN A 253 -26.73 3.78 -20.00
C GLN A 253 -27.63 4.36 -18.91
N SER A 254 -28.54 3.51 -18.38
CA SER A 254 -29.40 3.84 -17.25
C SER A 254 -28.61 4.11 -15.96
N ASP A 255 -27.36 3.63 -15.90
CA ASP A 255 -26.37 4.05 -14.93
C ASP A 255 -25.37 4.96 -15.64
N THR A 256 -25.40 6.25 -15.33
CA THR A 256 -24.51 7.24 -15.94
C THR A 256 -23.06 6.98 -15.49
N VAL A 257 -22.31 6.19 -16.25
CA VAL A 257 -20.86 6.07 -16.08
C VAL A 257 -20.22 7.32 -16.66
N CYS A 258 -19.82 8.25 -15.79
CA CYS A 258 -19.00 9.37 -16.21
C CYS A 258 -17.59 8.85 -16.49
N VAL A 259 -17.20 8.85 -17.76
CA VAL A 259 -15.82 8.50 -18.14
C VAL A 259 -14.98 9.77 -18.06
N LEU A 260 -13.93 9.73 -17.25
CA LEU A 260 -12.92 10.78 -17.26
C LEU A 260 -11.94 10.50 -18.40
N VAL A 261 -12.00 11.30 -19.46
CA VAL A 261 -11.00 11.24 -20.52
C VAL A 261 -9.85 12.15 -20.13
N LEU A 262 -8.68 11.56 -19.90
CA LEU A 262 -7.45 12.29 -19.69
C LEU A 262 -6.86 12.66 -21.04
N ARG A 263 -6.85 13.96 -21.36
CA ARG A 263 -6.20 14.46 -22.58
C ARG A 263 -4.86 15.11 -22.24
N PRO A 264 -3.90 15.06 -23.19
CA PRO A 264 -2.73 15.90 -23.11
C PRO A 264 -3.15 17.37 -23.06
N ALA A 265 -2.64 18.15 -22.10
CA ALA A 265 -2.67 19.60 -22.19
C ALA A 265 -2.01 20.06 -23.52
N PRO A 266 -2.61 21.03 -24.24
CA PRO A 266 -2.02 21.56 -25.48
C PRO A 266 -0.65 22.17 -25.17
N SER A 267 0.32 21.87 -26.04
CA SER A 267 1.68 22.44 -26.02
C SER A 267 1.67 23.93 -26.29
#